data_AF-W2YX48-F1
#
_entry.id   AF-W2YX48-F1
#
_cell.length_a   1.000
_cell.length_b   1.000
_cell.length_c   1.000
_cell.angle_alpha   90.00
_cell.angle_beta   90.00
_cell.angle_gamma   90.00
#
_symmetry.space_group_name_H-M   'P 1'
#
loop_
_entity.id
_entity.type
_entity.pdbx_description
1 polymer ?
#
loop_
_entity_poly.entity_id
_entity_poly.type
_entity_poly.pdbx_seq_one_letter_code
_entity_poly.pdbx_strand_id
1 'polypeptide(L)'
;MQSEWNYAIIVKSVGGVIEELLELMDAVGYSKVKWCRQQDGSSCGVWWIAALEMMLNNEPWDDCIYRLQPYLRMRFYHKAIAFVVKEAVPCSCQFPM
;
A
#
# COMPACT_ATOMS: atom_id res chain seq x y z
N MET A 1 0.17 18.04 -6.61
CA MET A 1 -1.14 17.42 -6.93
C MET A 1 -1.00 16.74 -8.30
N GLN A 2 -1.43 15.48 -8.46
CA GLN A 2 -1.34 14.78 -9.76
C GLN A 2 -2.20 15.48 -10.81
N SER A 3 -1.68 15.66 -12.02
CA SER A 3 -2.47 16.16 -13.15
C SER A 3 -3.43 15.08 -13.67
N GLU A 4 -4.54 15.48 -14.25
CA GLU A 4 -5.50 14.56 -14.88
C GLU A 4 -4.84 13.72 -15.99
N TRP A 5 -3.89 14.31 -16.71
CA TRP A 5 -3.12 13.62 -17.73
C TRP A 5 -2.23 12.51 -17.16
N ASN A 6 -1.51 12.79 -16.07
CA ASN A 6 -0.70 11.76 -15.39
C ASN A 6 -1.59 10.65 -14.83
N TYR A 7 -2.77 10.99 -14.30
CA TYR A 7 -3.72 10.00 -13.83
C TYR A 7 -4.20 9.08 -14.96
N ALA A 8 -4.58 9.63 -16.10
CA ALA A 8 -5.02 8.85 -17.25
C ALA A 8 -3.93 7.89 -17.76
N ILE A 9 -2.66 8.34 -17.77
CA ILE A 9 -1.52 7.48 -18.15
C ILE A 9 -1.37 6.32 -17.18
N ILE A 10 -1.42 6.58 -15.86
CA ILE A 10 -1.29 5.54 -14.83
C ILE A 10 -2.43 4.53 -14.93
N VAL A 11 -3.67 4.99 -15.08
CA VAL A 11 -4.82 4.09 -15.24
C VAL A 11 -4.64 3.20 -16.47
N LYS A 12 -4.24 3.78 -17.61
CA LYS A 12 -4.02 3.01 -18.83
C LYS A 12 -2.87 2.01 -18.70
N SER A 13 -1.73 2.42 -18.13
CA SER A 13 -0.55 1.57 -18.05
C SER A 13 -0.70 0.45 -17.02
N VAL A 14 -1.23 0.76 -15.84
CA VAL A 14 -1.48 -0.23 -14.79
C VAL A 14 -2.66 -1.13 -15.18
N GLY A 15 -3.70 -0.56 -15.78
CA GLY A 15 -4.89 -1.29 -16.26
C GLY A 15 -4.50 -2.37 -17.24
N GLY A 16 -3.77 -2.01 -18.30
CA GLY A 16 -3.35 -2.98 -19.31
C GLY A 16 -2.56 -4.17 -18.72
N VAL A 17 -1.65 -3.91 -17.78
CA VAL A 17 -0.86 -4.98 -17.14
C VAL A 17 -1.72 -5.86 -16.23
N ILE A 18 -2.59 -5.27 -15.40
CA ILE A 18 -3.43 -6.03 -14.47
C ILE A 18 -4.49 -6.84 -15.22
N GLU A 19 -5.15 -6.25 -16.21
CA GLU A 19 -6.18 -6.91 -17.00
C GLU A 19 -5.62 -8.07 -17.81
N GLU A 20 -4.43 -7.90 -18.41
CA GLU A 20 -3.72 -8.98 -19.10
C GLU A 20 -3.33 -10.10 -18.13
N LEU A 21 -2.74 -9.75 -16.98
CA LEU A 21 -2.25 -10.74 -16.01
C LEU A 21 -3.38 -11.56 -15.37
N LEU A 22 -4.54 -10.94 -15.15
CA LEU A 22 -5.66 -11.55 -14.45
C LEU A 22 -6.79 -12.02 -15.39
N GLU A 23 -6.62 -11.87 -16.71
CA GLU A 23 -7.64 -12.16 -17.72
C GLU A 23 -8.98 -11.43 -17.46
N LEU A 24 -8.90 -10.22 -16.88
CA LEU A 24 -10.03 -9.42 -16.41
C LEU A 24 -10.48 -8.39 -17.45
N MET A 25 -10.36 -8.68 -18.74
CA MET A 25 -10.63 -7.78 -19.88
C MET A 25 -11.70 -6.70 -19.60
N ASP A 26 -11.26 -5.45 -19.40
CA ASP A 26 -12.07 -4.25 -19.07
C ASP A 26 -12.88 -4.26 -17.76
N ALA A 27 -12.60 -5.19 -16.84
CA ALA A 27 -13.30 -5.35 -15.56
C ALA A 27 -12.62 -4.64 -14.38
N VAL A 28 -11.49 -3.96 -14.59
CA VAL A 28 -10.74 -3.30 -13.51
C VAL A 28 -11.19 -1.85 -13.35
N GLY A 29 -11.85 -1.56 -12.21
CA GLY A 29 -12.23 -0.21 -11.83
C GLY A 29 -11.10 0.57 -11.15
N TYR A 30 -10.92 1.84 -11.53
CA TYR A 30 -9.97 2.75 -10.89
C TYR A 30 -10.68 3.89 -10.16
N SER A 31 -10.29 4.11 -8.89
CA SER A 31 -10.83 5.21 -8.08
C SER A 31 -9.71 6.04 -7.47
N LYS A 32 -9.86 7.37 -7.52
CA LYS A 32 -8.97 8.30 -6.81
C LYS A 32 -9.28 8.29 -5.31
N VAL A 33 -8.28 7.98 -4.50
CA VAL A 33 -8.34 8.15 -3.04
C VAL A 33 -8.26 9.66 -2.72
N LYS A 34 -9.35 10.24 -2.18
CA LYS A 34 -9.44 11.67 -1.84
C LYS A 34 -9.45 11.96 -0.34
N TRP A 35 -9.72 10.94 0.48
CA TRP A 35 -9.88 11.03 1.93
C TRP A 35 -8.54 11.03 2.68
N CYS A 36 -7.49 10.43 2.12
CA CYS A 36 -6.14 10.49 2.66
C CYS A 36 -5.35 11.65 2.03
N ARG A 37 -4.87 12.60 2.83
CA ARG A 37 -4.07 13.75 2.39
C ARG A 37 -2.80 13.89 3.21
N GLN A 38 -1.67 13.99 2.52
CA GLN A 38 -0.40 14.24 3.19
C GLN A 38 -0.37 15.65 3.80
N GLN A 39 -0.02 15.73 5.08
CA GLN A 39 0.03 16.99 5.86
C GLN A 39 1.42 17.66 5.87
N ASP A 40 2.44 17.01 5.32
CA ASP A 40 3.84 17.46 5.36
C ASP A 40 4.58 17.16 4.05
N GLY A 41 5.89 17.38 3.99
CA GLY A 41 6.72 17.09 2.80
C GLY A 41 7.32 15.69 2.75
N SER A 42 7.15 14.83 3.77
CA SER A 42 7.98 13.63 3.96
C SER A 42 7.26 12.36 4.43
N SER A 43 5.93 12.38 4.57
CA SER A 43 5.13 11.27 5.10
C SER A 43 4.28 10.55 4.06
N CYS A 44 4.43 10.83 2.75
CA CYS A 44 3.65 10.18 1.69
C CYS A 44 3.59 8.65 1.81
N GLY A 45 4.72 8.00 2.07
CA GLY A 45 4.80 6.54 2.22
C GLY A 45 4.07 6.02 3.45
N VAL A 46 4.15 6.73 4.58
CA VAL A 46 3.44 6.36 5.82
C VAL A 46 1.93 6.39 5.60
N TRP A 47 1.45 7.43 4.92
CA TRP A 47 0.03 7.59 4.63
C TRP A 47 -0.48 6.57 3.61
N TRP A 48 0.31 6.23 2.60
CA TRP A 48 -0.06 5.17 1.65
C TRP A 48 -0.19 3.80 2.32
N ILE A 49 0.73 3.43 3.22
CA ILE A 49 0.62 2.15 3.95
C ILE A 49 -0.59 2.17 4.88
N ALA A 50 -0.83 3.27 5.60
CA ALA A 50 -1.99 3.38 6.48
C ALA A 50 -3.32 3.31 5.70
N ALA A 51 -3.43 4.01 4.57
CA ALA A 51 -4.60 3.95 3.70
C ALA A 51 -4.83 2.54 3.14
N LEU A 52 -3.76 1.85 2.74
CA LEU A 52 -3.83 0.47 2.27
C LEU A 52 -4.32 -0.48 3.36
N GLU A 53 -3.82 -0.36 4.59
CA GLU A 53 -4.31 -1.17 5.71
C GLU A 53 -5.79 -0.92 6.00
N MET A 54 -6.27 0.33 5.94
CA MET A 54 -7.69 0.62 6.13
C MET A 54 -8.56 -0.01 5.03
N MET A 55 -8.14 0.10 3.76
CA MET A 55 -8.85 -0.51 2.63
C MET A 55 -8.92 -2.04 2.76
N LEU A 56 -7.82 -2.69 3.14
CA LEU A 56 -7.77 -4.15 3.32
C LEU A 56 -8.64 -4.64 4.48
N ASN A 57 -8.80 -3.83 5.53
CA ASN A 57 -9.65 -4.15 6.68
C ASN A 57 -11.10 -3.64 6.51
N ASN A 58 -11.43 -3.00 5.40
CA ASN A 58 -12.72 -2.34 5.16
C ASN A 58 -13.11 -1.33 6.26
N GLU A 59 -12.12 -0.60 6.77
CA GLU A 59 -12.29 0.43 7.82
C GLU A 59 -12.37 1.82 7.20
N PRO A 60 -13.20 2.74 7.74
CA PRO A 60 -13.26 4.11 7.27
C PRO A 60 -11.99 4.87 7.67
N TRP A 61 -11.66 5.91 6.89
CA TRP A 61 -10.59 6.81 7.25
C TRP A 61 -11.03 7.77 8.37
N ASP A 62 -10.27 7.79 9.46
CA ASP A 62 -10.44 8.73 10.57
C ASP A 62 -9.25 9.70 10.62
N ASP A 63 -9.51 11.00 10.50
CA ASP A 63 -8.51 12.05 10.56
C ASP A 63 -7.73 12.09 11.90
N CYS A 64 -8.23 11.45 12.95
CA CYS A 64 -7.47 11.22 14.18
C CYS A 64 -6.14 10.50 13.93
N ILE A 65 -6.04 9.73 12.84
CA ILE A 65 -4.82 9.01 12.44
C ILE A 65 -3.64 9.95 12.18
N TYR A 66 -3.89 11.20 11.78
CA TYR A 66 -2.81 12.17 11.55
C TYR A 66 -2.03 12.46 12.83
N ARG A 67 -2.69 12.43 13.99
CA ARG A 67 -2.03 12.59 15.32
C ARG A 67 -1.13 11.41 15.66
N LEU A 68 -1.32 10.28 15.00
CA LEU A 68 -0.57 9.04 15.21
C LEU A 68 0.60 8.89 14.24
N GLN A 69 0.97 9.92 13.46
CA GLN A 69 2.08 9.85 12.49
C GLN A 69 3.38 9.23 13.06
N PRO A 70 3.90 9.67 14.24
CA PRO A 70 5.14 9.10 14.78
C PRO A 70 4.96 7.62 15.16
N TYR A 71 3.80 7.27 15.70
CA TYR A 71 3.47 5.89 16.05
C TYR A 71 3.40 5.00 14.81
N LEU A 72 2.77 5.46 13.72
CA LEU A 72 2.68 4.72 12.46
C LEU A 72 4.05 4.45 11.86
N ARG A 73 4.94 5.46 11.86
CA ARG A 73 6.34 5.30 11.41
C ARG A 73 7.04 4.17 12.15
N MET A 74 6.95 4.16 13.49
CA MET A 74 7.55 3.11 14.32
C MET A 74 6.88 1.75 14.08
N ARG A 75 5.55 1.69 14.01
CA ARG A 75 4.80 0.45 13.77
C ARG A 75 5.19 -0.19 12.44
N PHE A 76 5.26 0.59 11.37
CA PHE A 76 5.66 0.07 10.05
C PHE A 76 7.12 -0.34 10.01
N TYR A 77 8.01 0.42 10.67
CA TYR A 77 9.41 0.03 10.81
C TYR A 77 9.57 -1.30 11.54
N HIS A 78 8.85 -1.52 12.64
CA HIS A 78 8.86 -2.79 13.36
C HIS A 78 8.28 -3.94 12.55
N LYS A 79 7.21 -3.71 11.78
CA LYS A 79 6.69 -4.73 10.85
C LYS A 79 7.73 -5.13 9.79
N ALA A 80 8.46 -4.15 9.25
CA ALA A 80 9.52 -4.41 8.28
C ALA A 80 10.67 -5.21 8.89
N ILE A 81 11.12 -4.87 10.11
CA ILE A 81 12.13 -5.65 10.84
C ILE A 81 11.65 -7.09 11.05
N ALA A 82 10.42 -7.28 11.54
CA ALA A 82 9.87 -8.62 11.79
C ALA A 82 9.80 -9.45 10.50
N PHE A 83 9.43 -8.84 9.38
CA PHE A 83 9.45 -9.48 8.07
C PHE A 83 10.87 -9.89 7.66
N VAL A 84 11.84 -8.97 7.70
CA VAL A 84 13.24 -9.26 7.33
C VAL A 84 13.84 -10.35 8.21
N VAL A 85 13.59 -10.32 9.52
CA VAL A 85 14.08 -11.35 10.45
C VAL A 85 13.47 -12.71 10.12
N LYS A 86 12.18 -12.77 9.78
CA LYS A 86 11.51 -14.01 9.37
C LYS A 86 12.11 -14.57 8.08
N GLU A 87 12.37 -13.73 7.08
CA GLU A 87 12.99 -14.14 5.81
C GLU A 87 14.49 -14.47 5.95
N ALA A 88 15.15 -13.95 6.98
CA ALA A 88 16.53 -14.26 7.30
C ALA A 88 16.70 -15.59 8.05
N VAL A 89 15.62 -16.22 8.52
CA VAL A 89 15.66 -17.62 8.97
C VAL A 89 15.70 -18.49 7.71
N PRO A 90 16.81 -19.21 7.42
CA PRO A 90 16.87 -20.07 6.25
C PRO A 90 15.74 -21.08 6.34
N CYS A 91 15.06 -21.32 5.22
CA CYS A 91 14.12 -22.43 5.08
C CYS A 91 14.86 -23.71 5.45
N SER A 92 14.69 -24.18 6.68
CA SER A 92 15.22 -25.46 7.15
C SER A 92 14.37 -26.55 6.54
N CYS A 93 14.64 -26.86 5.27
CA CYS A 93 14.25 -28.13 4.68
C CYS A 93 14.92 -29.24 5.51
N GLN A 94 14.20 -29.73 6.52
CA GLN A 94 14.51 -30.97 7.21
C GLN A 94 14.39 -32.09 6.18
N PHE A 95 15.52 -32.62 5.73
CA PHE A 95 15.55 -33.96 5.15
C PHE A 95 15.35 -34.96 6.29
N PRO A 96 14.44 -35.95 6.16
CA PRO A 96 14.35 -37.04 7.12
C PRO A 96 15.64 -37.87 7.08
N MET A 97 16.00 -38.41 8.25
CA MET A 97 17.25 -39.14 8.56
C MET A 97 17.75 -40.09 7.48
#